data_AF-A0A1C6H9Y3-F1
#
_entry.id   AF-A0A1C6H9Y3-F1
#
_cell.length_a   1.000
_cell.length_b   1.000
_cell.length_c   1.000
_cell.angle_alpha   90.00
_cell.angle_beta   90.00
_cell.angle_gamma   90.00
#
_symmetry.space_group_name_H-M   'P 1'
#
loop_
_entity.id
_entity.type
_entity.pdbx_description
1 polymer ?
#
loop_
_entity_poly.entity_id
_entity_poly.type
_entity_poly.pdbx_seq_one_letter_code
_entity_poly.pdbx_strand_id
1 'polypeptide(L)' 'MKSGLRRSLALALGLCTLTVGASAASVTFRDVPSSYWGYSHITKAASNGLVSGLGDGRYGPE' A
#
# COMPACT_ATOMS: atom_id res chain seq x y z
N MET A 1 -26.43 -36.15 40.38
CA MET A 1 -26.75 -35.87 38.95
C MET A 1 -26.54 -34.38 38.70
N LYS A 2 -26.03 -34.03 37.50
CA LYS A 2 -25.80 -32.67 36.95
C LYS A 2 -24.35 -32.15 36.96
N SER A 3 -23.57 -32.80 36.09
CA SER A 3 -22.80 -32.21 34.98
C SER A 3 -21.72 -31.15 35.28
N GLY A 4 -20.47 -31.58 35.09
CA GLY A 4 -19.28 -30.74 35.04
C GLY A 4 -19.30 -29.72 33.90
N LEU A 5 -18.94 -28.49 34.26
CA LEU A 5 -18.75 -27.40 33.31
C LEU A 5 -17.29 -27.42 32.83
N ARG A 6 -17.13 -28.18 31.76
CA ARG A 6 -15.91 -28.27 30.96
C ARG A 6 -15.76 -26.97 30.16
N ARG A 7 -14.49 -26.57 29.96
CA ARG A 7 -13.95 -25.86 28.78
C ARG A 7 -14.03 -24.32 28.80
N SER A 8 -12.86 -23.76 29.12
CA SER A 8 -12.09 -22.90 28.21
C SER A 8 -12.84 -21.78 27.51
N LEU A 9 -12.70 -20.57 28.03
CA LEU A 9 -12.82 -19.36 27.22
C LEU A 9 -11.56 -18.52 27.40
N ALA A 10 -10.44 -19.03 26.90
CA ALA A 10 -9.34 -18.17 26.51
C ALA A 10 -9.86 -17.35 25.32
N LEU A 11 -10.28 -16.12 25.62
CA LEU A 11 -10.73 -15.15 24.63
C LEU A 11 -9.50 -14.78 23.79
N ALA A 12 -9.31 -15.52 22.71
CA ALA A 12 -8.22 -15.32 21.76
C ALA A 12 -8.33 -13.88 21.20
N LEU A 13 -7.30 -13.07 21.48
CA LEU A 13 -6.97 -11.78 20.86
C LEU A 13 -6.59 -11.99 19.38
N GLY A 14 -7.40 -12.76 18.67
CA GLY A 14 -7.16 -13.23 17.33
C GLY A 14 -7.80 -12.31 16.32
N LEU A 15 -6.95 -11.85 15.41
CA LEU A 15 -7.28 -11.75 13.99
C LEU A 15 -8.07 -10.51 13.57
N CYS A 16 -7.47 -9.34 13.79
CA CYS A 16 -7.57 -8.29 12.79
C CYS A 16 -6.18 -7.98 12.25
N THR A 17 -5.55 -8.98 11.61
CA THR A 17 -4.47 -8.70 10.68
C THR A 17 -5.12 -8.03 9.49
N LEU A 18 -5.28 -6.70 9.57
CA LEU A 18 -5.73 -5.85 8.50
C LEU A 18 -4.75 -6.06 7.34
N THR A 19 -5.06 -6.97 6.43
CA THR A 19 -4.30 -7.14 5.20
C THR A 19 -4.67 -5.95 4.34
N VAL A 20 -3.96 -4.83 4.52
CA VAL A 20 -4.07 -3.71 3.61
C VAL A 20 -3.56 -4.21 2.27
N GLY A 21 -4.48 -4.43 1.34
CA GLY A 21 -4.14 -4.72 -0.05
C GLY A 21 -3.45 -3.48 -0.59
N ALA A 22 -2.13 -3.53 -0.74
CA ALA A 22 -1.37 -2.50 -1.41
C ALA A 22 -1.82 -2.47 -2.87
N SER A 23 -2.82 -1.62 -3.13
CA SER A 23 -3.30 -1.36 -4.48
C SER A 23 -2.19 -0.59 -5.17
N ALA A 24 -1.49 -1.24 -6.10
CA ALA A 24 -0.51 -0.59 -6.95
C ALA A 24 -1.23 0.35 -7.91
N ALA A 25 -1.69 1.50 -7.40
CA ALA A 25 -2.12 2.59 -8.24
C ALA A 25 -0.89 3.02 -9.05
N SER A 26 -0.98 2.92 -10.37
CA SER A 26 0.04 3.45 -11.27
C SER A 26 0.08 4.97 -11.09
N VAL A 27 1.02 5.45 -10.29
CA VAL A 27 1.22 6.89 -10.06
C VAL A 27 1.94 7.48 -11.27
N THR A 28 1.26 8.38 -11.97
CA THR A 28 1.82 9.16 -13.07
C THR A 28 1.92 10.64 -12.67
N PHE A 29 2.89 11.34 -13.25
CA PHE A 29 3.13 12.76 -13.00
C PHE A 29 2.89 13.56 -14.28
N ARG A 30 2.23 14.73 -14.16
CA ARG A 30 1.82 15.56 -15.30
C ARG A 30 3.00 16.20 -16.03
N ASP A 31 4.08 16.46 -15.31
CA ASP A 31 5.35 17.01 -15.77
C ASP A 31 6.34 15.95 -16.26
N VAL A 32 5.97 14.66 -16.21
CA VAL A 32 6.79 13.56 -16.73
C VAL A 32 6.05 12.91 -17.90
N PRO A 33 6.17 13.44 -19.13
CA PRO A 33 5.56 12.84 -20.31
C PRO A 33 6.19 11.48 -20.64
N SER A 34 5.47 10.62 -21.35
CA SER A 34 5.95 9.29 -21.75
C SER A 34 7.23 9.29 -22.61
N SER A 35 7.53 10.42 -23.27
CA SER A 35 8.76 10.62 -24.03
C SER A 35 9.97 10.99 -23.17
N TYR A 36 9.79 11.28 -21.87
CA TYR A 36 10.88 11.60 -20.97
C TYR A 36 11.74 10.35 -20.70
N TRP A 37 13.07 10.48 -20.76
CA TRP A 37 13.99 9.35 -20.60
C TRP A 37 13.78 8.59 -19.28
N GLY A 38 13.36 9.30 -18.23
CA GLY A 38 13.11 8.77 -16.89
C GLY A 38 11.71 8.23 -16.67
N TYR A 39 10.77 8.37 -17.63
CA TYR A 39 9.34 8.09 -17.42
C TYR A 39 9.08 6.71 -16.80
N SER A 40 9.65 5.66 -17.39
CA SER A 40 9.48 4.27 -16.94
C SER A 40 10.03 4.05 -15.54
N HIS A 41 11.21 4.61 -15.25
CA HIS A 41 11.87 4.48 -13.95
C HIS A 41 11.11 5.21 -12.85
N ILE A 42 10.70 6.45 -13.13
CA ILE A 42 9.94 7.30 -12.21
C ILE A 42 8.60 6.67 -11.88
N THR A 43 7.86 6.21 -12.89
CA THR A 43 6.54 5.57 -12.71
C THR A 43 6.66 4.28 -11.89
N LYS A 44 7.69 3.46 -12.14
CA LYS A 44 7.96 2.25 -11.35
C LYS A 44 8.34 2.60 -9.91
N ALA A 45 9.21 3.57 -9.71
CA ALA A 45 9.60 4.00 -8.37
C ALA A 45 8.39 4.53 -7.57
N ALA A 46 7.53 5.31 -8.21
CA ALA A 46 6.32 5.84 -7.59
C ALA A 46 5.29 4.75 -7.29
N SER A 47 5.10 3.80 -8.21
CA SER A 47 4.19 2.66 -7.99
C SER A 47 4.67 1.71 -6.88
N ASN A 48 5.98 1.63 -6.63
CA ASN A 48 6.55 0.91 -5.49
C ASN A 48 6.58 1.74 -4.19
N GLY A 49 6.03 2.96 -4.19
CA GLY A 49 6.02 3.85 -3.03
C GLY A 49 7.40 4.42 -2.67
N LEU A 50 8.40 4.30 -3.55
CA LEU A 50 9.75 4.80 -3.32
C LEU A 50 9.86 6.31 -3.54
N VAL A 51 8.95 6.89 -4.32
CA VAL A 51 8.87 8.34 -4.58
C VAL A 51 7.41 8.80 -4.57
N SER A 52 7.13 9.95 -3.94
CA SER A 52 5.78 10.58 -3.94
C SER A 52 5.67 11.83 -4.84
N GLY A 53 6.79 12.33 -5.36
CA GLY A 53 6.82 13.60 -6.10
C GLY A 53 6.67 14.82 -5.18
N LEU A 54 6.43 15.99 -5.79
CA LEU A 54 6.33 17.30 -5.13
C LEU A 54 4.92 17.64 -4.63
N GLY A 55 3.92 16.82 -4.96
CA GLY A 55 2.50 17.16 -4.80
C GLY A 55 1.90 17.74 -6.08
N ASP A 56 0.59 17.97 -6.09
CA ASP A 56 -0.19 18.42 -7.25
C ASP A 56 -0.06 17.50 -8.50
N GLY A 57 0.40 16.26 -8.33
CA GLY A 57 0.68 15.35 -9.45
C GLY A 57 1.94 15.73 -10.23
N ARG A 58 2.95 16.34 -9.57
CA ARG A 58 4.26 16.67 -10.14
C ARG A 58 5.41 15.86 -9.55
N TYR A 59 6.43 15.58 -10.35
CA TYR A 59 7.67 14.93 -9.91
C TYR A 59 8.82 15.92 -9.72
N GLY A 60 8.97 16.89 -10.63
CA GLY A 60 10.08 17.84 -10.70
C GLY A 60 11.36 17.23 -11.26
N PRO A 61 11.37 16.72 -12.50
CA PRO A 61 12.58 16.17 -13.11
C PRO A 61 13.62 17.23 -13.52
N GLU A 62 13.27 18.52 -13.45
CA GLU A 62 14.03 19.70 -13.91
C GLU A 62 14.22 20.75 -12.81
#